data_AF-A0A4Q1ZZK5-F1
#
_entry.id   AF-A0A4Q1ZZK5-F1
#
_cell.length_a   1.000
_cell.length_b   1.000
_cell.length_c   1.000
_cell.angle_alpha   90.00
_cell.angle_beta   90.00
_cell.angle_gamma   90.00
#
_symmetry.space_group_name_H-M   'P 1'
#
loop_
_entity.id
_entity.type
_entity.pdbx_description
1 polymer ?
#
loop_
_entity_poly.entity_id
_entity_poly.type
_entity_poly.pdbx_seq_one_letter_code
_entity_poly.pdbx_strand_id
1 'polypeptide(L)' 'MAVIASYAGLPPTIDVIAKTEAVVYRASETRMREIVNKAPNLATTLHRFVAARPVERLDRANKLLEDQT' A
#
# COMPACT_ATOMS: atom_id res chain seq x y z
N MET A 1 5.82 3.21 -5.25
CA MET A 1 4.83 2.11 -5.22
C MET A 1 4.82 1.53 -3.82
N ALA A 2 3.66 1.39 -3.17
CA ALA A 2 3.55 0.65 -1.92
C ALA A 2 3.24 -0.83 -2.22
N VAL A 3 4.01 -1.74 -1.62
CA VAL A 3 3.73 -3.18 -1.62
C VAL A 3 2.61 -3.41 -0.60
N ILE A 4 1.38 -3.57 -1.08
CA ILE A 4 0.19 -3.76 -0.23
C ILE A 4 0.19 -5.19 0.34
N ALA A 5 0.80 -6.15 -0.35
CA ALA A 5 0.86 -7.54 0.11
C ALA A 5 1.49 -7.68 1.50
N SER A 6 2.57 -6.95 1.79
CA SER A 6 3.22 -6.98 3.10
C SER A 6 2.33 -6.43 4.22
N TYR A 7 1.39 -5.53 3.91
CA TYR A 7 0.41 -5.06 4.88
C TYR A 7 -0.58 -6.15 5.29
N ALA A 8 -0.89 -7.08 4.38
CA ALA A 8 -1.72 -8.24 4.63
C ALA A 8 -0.93 -9.46 5.16
N GLY A 9 0.38 -9.31 5.45
CA GLY A 9 1.25 -10.42 5.84
C GLY A 9 1.55 -11.40 4.69
N LEU A 10 1.28 -11.01 3.44
CA LEU A 10 1.54 -11.82 2.26
C LEU A 10 2.91 -11.48 1.65
N PRO A 11 3.55 -12.44 0.96
CA PRO A 11 4.79 -12.16 0.25
C PRO A 11 4.59 -11.06 -0.80
N PRO A 12 5.60 -10.22 -1.06
CA PRO A 12 5.56 -9.24 -2.13
C PRO A 12 5.25 -9.93 -3.47
N THR A 13 4.31 -9.34 -4.23
CA THR A 13 3.93 -9.85 -5.55
C THR A 13 4.61 -9.10 -6.69
N ILE A 14 5.38 -8.06 -6.37
CA ILE A 14 6.05 -7.19 -7.33
C ILE A 14 7.37 -6.68 -6.75
N ASP A 15 8.33 -6.42 -7.64
CA ASP A 15 9.52 -5.67 -7.29
C ASP A 15 9.28 -4.16 -7.40
N VAL A 16 9.82 -3.41 -6.44
CA VAL A 16 9.78 -1.95 -6.43
C VAL A 16 11.22 -1.44 -6.52
N ILE A 17 11.58 -0.93 -7.70
CA ILE A 17 12.92 -0.45 -8.00
C ILE A 17 12.91 1.09 -8.05
N ALA A 18 13.80 1.73 -7.30
CA ALA A 18 14.00 3.17 -7.36
C ALA A 18 14.72 3.54 -8.66
N LYS A 19 14.11 4.42 -9.48
CA LYS A 19 14.71 4.91 -10.73
C LYS A 19 15.69 6.07 -10.50
N THR A 20 15.62 6.69 -9.33
CA THR A 20 16.43 7.83 -8.89
C THR A 20 16.76 7.66 -7.41
N GLU A 21 17.66 8.50 -6.88
CA GLU A 21 17.92 8.55 -5.45
C GLU A 21 16.61 8.82 -4.68
N ALA A 22 16.34 7.99 -3.67
CA ALA A 22 15.09 8.02 -2.93
C ALA A 22 15.31 7.62 -1.47
N VAL A 23 14.64 8.35 -0.56
CA VAL A 23 14.58 8.01 0.86
C VAL A 23 13.23 7.34 1.13
N VAL A 24 13.27 6.13 1.70
CA VAL A 24 12.07 5.35 2.00
C VAL A 24 11.87 5.26 3.51
N TYR A 25 10.71 5.72 3.99
CA TYR A 25 10.30 5.54 5.37
C TYR A 25 9.50 4.24 5.52
N ARG A 26 9.97 3.35 6.39
CA ARG A 26 9.31 2.08 6.70
C ARG A 26 8.84 2.08 8.14
N ALA A 27 7.55 1.86 8.35
CA ALA A 27 7.03 1.48 9.65
C ALA A 27 7.31 -0.02 9.89
N SER A 28 7.87 -0.36 11.05
CA SER A 28 8.00 -1.76 11.46
C SER A 28 6.63 -2.35 11.80
N GLU A 29 6.47 -3.67 11.67
CA GLU A 29 5.23 -4.35 12.08
C GLU A 29 4.90 -4.15 13.55
N THR A 30 5.93 -4.08 14.40
CA THR A 30 5.78 -3.73 15.83
C THR A 30 5.18 -2.34 15.99
N ARG A 31 5.70 -1.35 15.25
CA ARG A 31 5.17 0.01 15.31
C ARG A 31 3.73 0.10 14.79
N MET A 32 3.40 -0.68 13.77
CA MET A 32 2.04 -0.78 13.25
C MET A 32 1.08 -1.36 14.29
N ARG A 33 1.47 -2.41 15.00
CA ARG A 33 0.69 -2.97 16.13
C ARG A 33 0.52 -1.98 17.26
N GLU A 34 1.55 -1.21 17.60
CA GLU A 34 1.43 -0.14 18.60
C GLU A 34 0.41 0.92 18.21
N ILE A 35 0.35 1.30 16.93
CA ILE A 35 -0.61 2.29 16.43
C ILE A 35 -2.04 1.79 16.60
N VAL A 36 -2.30 0.50 16.32
CA VAL A 36 -3.61 -0.12 16.55
C VAL A 36 -4.03 0.01 18.02
N ASN A 37 -3.11 -0.23 18.95
CA ASN A 37 -3.40 -0.21 20.38
C ASN A 37 -3.51 1.21 20.96
N LYS A 38 -2.65 2.14 20.52
CA LYS A 38 -2.55 3.50 21.09
C LYS A 38 -3.42 4.53 20.39
N ALA A 39 -3.73 4.32 19.11
CA ALA A 39 -4.45 5.27 18.27
C ALA A 39 -5.37 4.51 17.27
N PRO A 40 -6.43 3.85 17.75
CA PRO A 40 -7.28 3.00 16.92
C PRO A 40 -7.92 3.76 15.74
N ASN A 41 -8.30 5.03 15.92
CA ASN A 41 -8.84 5.86 14.84
C ASN A 41 -7.83 6.09 13.70
N LEU A 42 -6.55 6.26 14.05
CA LEU A 42 -5.48 6.40 13.08
C LEU A 42 -5.26 5.07 12.34
N ALA A 43 -5.28 3.95 13.07
CA ALA A 43 -5.20 2.63 12.46
C ALA A 43 -6.35 2.38 11.48
N THR A 44 -7.60 2.68 11.85
CA THR A 44 -8.76 2.54 10.96
C THR A 44 -8.61 3.38 9.69
N THR A 45 -8.13 4.62 9.82
CA THR A 45 -7.90 5.50 8.68
C THR A 45 -6.84 4.92 7.74
N LEU A 46 -5.76 4.38 8.32
CA LEU A 46 -4.69 3.73 7.57
C LEU A 46 -5.18 2.46 6.86
N HIS A 47 -5.98 1.63 7.54
CA HIS A 47 -6.62 0.44 6.94
C HIS A 47 -7.48 0.83 5.74
N ARG A 48 -8.35 1.83 5.89
CA ARG A 48 -9.19 2.32 4.78
C ARG A 48 -8.36 2.82 3.61
N PHE A 49 -7.33 3.61 3.90
CA PHE A 49 -6.43 4.13 2.88
C PHE A 49 -5.75 2.99 2.11
N VAL A 50 -5.20 1.98 2.80
CA VAL A 50 -4.54 0.84 2.15
C VAL A 50 -5.54 0.00 1.36
N ALA A 51 -6.75 -0.24 1.88
CA ALA A 51 -7.78 -1.04 1.23
C ALA A 51 -8.38 -0.39 -0.03
N ALA A 52 -8.37 0.94 -0.13
CA ALA A 52 -8.84 1.65 -1.33
C ALA A 52 -7.86 1.53 -2.52
N ARG A 53 -6.56 1.39 -2.25
CA ARG A 53 -5.51 1.41 -3.29
C ARG A 53 -5.60 0.30 -4.34
N PRO A 54 -5.94 -0.96 -4.01
CA PRO A 54 -6.10 -2.00 -5.03
C PRO A 54 -7.24 -1.69 -6.00
N VAL A 55 -8.36 -1.16 -5.50
CA VAL A 55 -9.52 -0.80 -6.33
C VAL A 55 -9.18 0.36 -7.27
N GLU A 56 -8.58 1.43 -6.75
CA GLU A 56 -8.09 2.56 -7.57
C GLU A 56 -7.10 2.11 -8.64
N ARG A 57 -6.25 1.14 -8.31
CA ARG A 57 -5.25 0.57 -9.25
C ARG A 57 -5.90 -0.23 -10.36
N LEU A 58 -6.87 -1.08 -10.03
CA LEU A 58 -7.61 -1.87 -11.02
C LEU A 58 -8.39 -0.97 -11.97
N ASP A 59 -9.10 0.03 -11.44
CA ASP A 59 -9.83 1.01 -12.24
C ASP A 59 -8.89 1.77 -13.20
N ARG A 60 -7.74 2.23 -12.71
CA ARG A 60 -6.74 2.90 -13.55
C ARG A 60 -6.16 1.97 -14.62
N ALA A 61 -5.85 0.74 -14.27
CA ALA A 61 -5.30 -0.24 -15.21
C ALA A 61 -6.30 -0.57 -16.31
N ASN A 62 -7.57 -0.78 -15.96
CA ASN A 62 -8.64 -1.05 -16.93
C ASN A 62 -8.83 0.12 -17.90
N LYS A 63 -8.87 1.36 -17.41
CA LYS A 63 -8.95 2.55 -18.28
C LYS A 63 -7.79 2.66 -19.28
N LEU A 64 -6.56 2.38 -18.83
CA LEU A 64 -5.39 2.38 -19.71
C LEU A 64 -5.43 1.28 -20.78
N LEU A 65 -6.10 0.16 -20.49
CA LEU A 65 -6.29 -0.94 -21.45
C LEU A 65 -7.39 -0.57 -22.47
N GLU A 66 -8.50 0.03 -22.01
CA GLU A 66 -9.56 0.52 -22.88
C GLU A 66 -9.05 1.60 -23.85
N ASP A 67 -8.23 2.54 -23.41
CA ASP A 67 -7.62 3.58 -24.27
C ASP A 67 -6.65 3.02 -25.33
N GLN A 68 -6.24 1.75 -25.22
CA GLN A 68 -5.35 1.07 -26.18
C GLN A 68 -6.09 0.13 -27.15
N THR A 69 -7.41 0.04 -27.06
CA THR A 69 -8.25 -0.83 -27.89
C THR A 69 -9.15 -0.02 -28.82
#